data_AF-A0A7X8K4Y0-F1
#
_entry.id   AF-A0A7X8K4Y0-F1
#
_cell.length_a   1.000
_cell.length_b   1.000
_cell.length_c   1.000
_cell.angle_alpha   90.00
_cell.angle_beta   90.00
_cell.angle_gamma   90.00
#
_symmetry.space_group_name_H-M   'P 1'
#
loop_
_entity.id
_entity.type
_entity.pdbx_description
1 polymer ?
#
loop_
_entity_poly.entity_id
_entity_poly.type
_entity_poly.pdbx_seq_one_letter_code
_entity_poly.pdbx_strand_id
1 'polypeptide(L)'
;MVHIRNHGRLVVPSVQEVLEIARETGVRLQISHMKSYANREYGTGAGELLAMVEKARAEGIDVAFDQHPYTSGSTLLSQVLPPWAKEGGGSRIVERLANPELVAEIRRTIETPEGDWDNYVGMIGWDNVLISSVNCPDNLVYQGKSIAEIADLMGTGEMEAAVRLLISEEAECCMVMRDIFSETDNRELIKHPLCQIGSDGIPTGNPHPRLYSAFPKFLSHYVRDCALMDWPEGIKRITKDTADRVGLKDRGIIAPGKAADLVIFDPETIRDEEDYATPHRTPAGISYVLVNGRVAARFGQVVCSNGGQIIRG
;
A
#
# COMPACT_ATOMS: atom_id res chain seq x y z
N MET A 1 -6.65 -13.56 -2.28
CA MET A 1 -6.11 -12.27 -1.81
C MET A 1 -7.24 -11.26 -1.87
N VAL A 2 -7.45 -10.50 -0.79
CA VAL A 2 -8.59 -9.57 -0.67
C VAL A 2 -8.14 -8.25 -0.04
N HIS A 3 -8.65 -7.14 -0.57
CA HIS A 3 -8.67 -5.86 0.14
C HIS A 3 -9.96 -5.88 0.97
N ILE A 4 -9.85 -5.74 2.28
CA ILE A 4 -11.02 -5.84 3.17
C ILE A 4 -11.91 -4.61 3.03
N ARG A 5 -13.20 -4.75 3.32
CA ARG A 5 -14.20 -3.71 3.06
C ARG A 5 -13.89 -2.36 3.70
N ASN A 6 -13.32 -2.37 4.89
CA ASN A 6 -12.96 -1.17 5.63
C ASN A 6 -11.68 -1.43 6.44
N HIS A 7 -10.76 -0.46 6.45
CA HIS A 7 -9.53 -0.52 7.23
C HIS A 7 -9.61 0.35 8.50
N GLY A 8 -10.68 1.14 8.64
CA GLY A 8 -10.89 2.03 9.76
C GLY A 8 -11.80 1.48 10.86
N ARG A 9 -12.87 2.23 11.18
CA ARG A 9 -13.77 1.93 12.32
C ARG A 9 -14.44 0.56 12.20
N LEU A 10 -14.59 0.04 10.99
CA LEU A 10 -15.15 -1.28 10.71
C LEU A 10 -14.09 -2.33 10.36
N VAL A 11 -12.83 -2.12 10.72
CA VAL A 11 -11.77 -3.09 10.41
C VAL A 11 -12.03 -4.45 11.05
N VAL A 12 -12.51 -4.50 12.29
CA VAL A 12 -12.83 -5.76 12.99
C VAL A 12 -13.94 -6.54 12.27
N PRO A 13 -15.14 -5.97 12.01
CA PRO A 13 -16.16 -6.70 11.26
C PRO A 13 -15.72 -7.02 9.82
N SER A 14 -14.89 -6.19 9.18
CA SER A 14 -14.37 -6.46 7.84
C SER A 14 -13.40 -7.65 7.80
N VAL A 15 -12.55 -7.80 8.81
CA VAL A 15 -11.69 -8.98 8.95
C VAL A 15 -12.54 -10.21 9.29
N GLN A 16 -13.54 -10.07 10.15
CA GLN A 16 -14.47 -11.14 10.48
C GLN A 16 -15.23 -11.65 9.24
N GLU A 17 -15.70 -10.75 8.37
CA GLU A 17 -16.38 -11.08 7.11
C GLU A 17 -15.52 -12.02 6.25
N VAL A 18 -14.27 -11.65 5.98
CA VAL A 18 -13.41 -12.47 5.11
C VAL A 18 -12.95 -13.78 5.76
N LEU A 19 -12.82 -13.80 7.10
CA LEU A 19 -12.54 -15.02 7.84
C LEU A 19 -13.72 -15.99 7.80
N GLU A 20 -14.97 -15.50 7.90
CA GLU A 20 -16.16 -16.34 7.77
C GLU A 20 -16.27 -16.94 6.37
N ILE A 21 -16.05 -16.14 5.33
CA ILE A 21 -16.01 -16.64 3.94
C ILE A 21 -14.96 -17.75 3.81
N ALA A 22 -13.77 -17.57 4.38
CA ALA A 22 -12.72 -18.58 4.35
C ALA A 22 -13.10 -19.85 5.13
N ARG A 23 -13.81 -19.71 6.26
CA ARG A 23 -14.33 -20.83 7.06
C ARG A 23 -15.36 -21.65 6.29
N GLU A 24 -16.34 -20.99 5.69
CA GLU A 24 -17.44 -21.66 4.97
C GLU A 24 -16.98 -22.34 3.68
N THR A 25 -16.03 -21.73 2.98
CA THR A 25 -15.59 -22.21 1.66
C THR A 25 -14.35 -23.09 1.69
N GLY A 26 -13.57 -23.04 2.79
CA GLY A 26 -12.27 -23.73 2.90
C GLY A 26 -11.17 -23.14 2.02
N VAL A 27 -11.38 -21.98 1.40
CA VAL A 27 -10.36 -21.33 0.56
C VAL A 27 -9.24 -20.75 1.41
N ARG A 28 -8.04 -20.69 0.82
CA ARG A 28 -6.91 -19.99 1.42
C ARG A 28 -7.13 -18.47 1.37
N LEU A 29 -7.04 -17.81 2.52
CA LEU A 29 -7.23 -16.37 2.64
C LEU A 29 -5.92 -15.60 2.76
N GLN A 30 -5.69 -14.63 1.88
CA GLN A 30 -4.62 -13.65 2.01
C GLN A 30 -5.25 -12.28 2.22
N ILE A 31 -5.10 -11.70 3.41
CA ILE A 31 -5.54 -10.33 3.69
C ILE A 31 -4.46 -9.38 3.19
N SER A 32 -4.79 -8.57 2.19
CA SER A 32 -3.83 -7.65 1.56
C SER A 32 -3.55 -6.48 2.48
N HIS A 33 -2.30 -6.03 2.52
CA HIS A 33 -1.82 -4.82 3.21
C HIS A 33 -2.57 -4.57 4.54
N MET A 34 -2.62 -5.60 5.41
CA MET A 34 -3.36 -5.54 6.66
C MET A 34 -2.70 -4.53 7.59
N LYS A 35 -3.34 -3.40 7.85
CA LYS A 35 -2.76 -2.22 8.51
C LYS A 35 -3.64 -1.73 9.64
N SER A 36 -3.06 -0.92 10.50
CA SER A 36 -3.79 -0.14 11.51
C SER A 36 -3.46 1.34 11.36
N TYR A 37 -4.48 2.18 11.45
CA TYR A 37 -4.32 3.63 11.38
C TYR A 37 -3.63 4.19 12.63
N ALA A 38 -2.83 5.25 12.44
CA ALA A 38 -2.17 5.96 13.53
C ALA A 38 -3.18 6.65 14.46
N ASN A 39 -4.26 7.17 13.89
CA ASN A 39 -5.35 7.77 14.65
C ASN A 39 -6.31 6.69 15.18
N ARG A 40 -6.33 6.48 16.50
CA ARG A 40 -7.15 5.45 17.17
C ARG A 40 -8.64 5.73 17.19
N GLU A 41 -9.07 6.95 16.85
CA GLU A 41 -10.51 7.22 16.64
C GLU A 41 -11.06 6.53 15.39
N TYR A 42 -10.17 6.04 14.52
CA TYR A 42 -10.49 5.45 13.23
C TYR A 42 -10.17 3.96 13.15
N GLY A 43 -10.00 3.21 14.25
CA GLY A 43 -9.84 1.76 14.15
C GLY A 43 -9.16 1.12 15.36
N THR A 44 -8.81 -0.15 15.22
CA THR A 44 -8.09 -0.90 16.26
C THR A 44 -6.61 -1.06 15.96
N GLY A 45 -5.83 -1.50 16.95
CA GLY A 45 -4.41 -1.76 16.83
C GLY A 45 -4.05 -3.16 16.32
N ALA A 46 -2.77 -3.34 16.01
CA ALA A 46 -2.20 -4.61 15.54
C ALA A 46 -2.57 -5.82 16.41
N GLY A 47 -2.50 -5.70 17.74
CA GLY A 47 -2.79 -6.80 18.66
C GLY A 47 -4.18 -7.44 18.48
N GLU A 48 -5.22 -6.64 18.25
CA GLU A 48 -6.57 -7.17 18.03
C GLU A 48 -6.67 -7.90 16.67
N LEU A 49 -6.13 -7.31 15.61
CA LEU A 49 -6.10 -7.92 14.28
C LEU A 49 -5.32 -9.24 14.28
N LEU A 50 -4.17 -9.28 14.97
CA LEU A 50 -3.36 -10.48 15.13
C LEU A 50 -4.12 -11.57 15.89
N ALA A 51 -4.78 -11.22 17.00
CA ALA A 51 -5.57 -12.18 17.77
C ALA A 51 -6.69 -12.82 16.93
N MET A 52 -7.33 -12.06 16.03
CA MET A 52 -8.34 -12.59 15.10
C MET A 52 -7.73 -13.61 14.13
N VAL A 53 -6.59 -13.29 13.53
CA VAL A 53 -5.90 -14.18 12.58
C VAL A 53 -5.37 -15.43 13.27
N GLU A 54 -4.78 -15.29 14.46
CA GLU A 54 -4.29 -16.41 15.27
C GLU A 54 -5.42 -17.35 15.67
N LYS A 55 -6.56 -16.80 16.14
CA LYS A 55 -7.75 -17.59 16.45
C LYS A 55 -8.25 -18.36 15.23
N ALA A 56 -8.35 -17.69 14.07
CA ALA A 56 -8.75 -18.34 12.83
C ALA A 56 -7.80 -19.49 12.44
N ARG A 57 -6.48 -19.32 12.63
CA ARG A 57 -5.50 -20.39 12.39
C ARG A 57 -5.67 -21.56 13.35
N ALA A 58 -5.94 -21.29 14.62
CA ALA A 58 -6.21 -22.34 15.61
C ALA A 58 -7.50 -23.14 15.28
N GLU A 59 -8.46 -22.51 14.61
CA GLU A 59 -9.69 -23.15 14.09
C GLU A 59 -9.48 -23.89 12.76
N GLY A 60 -8.26 -23.89 12.21
CA GLY A 60 -7.91 -24.59 10.97
C GLY A 60 -8.09 -23.78 9.69
N ILE A 61 -8.40 -22.48 9.78
CA ILE A 61 -8.53 -21.60 8.61
C ILE A 61 -7.14 -21.26 8.06
N ASP A 62 -6.92 -21.48 6.76
CA ASP A 62 -5.66 -21.14 6.10
C ASP A 62 -5.58 -19.64 5.76
N VAL A 63 -5.34 -18.81 6.78
CA VAL A 63 -5.18 -17.35 6.66
C VAL A 63 -3.71 -16.90 6.83
N ALA A 64 -3.32 -15.93 6.01
CA ALA A 64 -2.11 -15.13 6.14
C ALA A 64 -2.39 -13.69 5.67
N PHE A 65 -1.42 -12.80 5.83
CA PHE A 65 -1.55 -11.41 5.42
C PHE A 65 -0.23 -10.84 4.93
N ASP A 66 -0.28 -9.71 4.25
CA ASP A 66 0.91 -8.97 3.82
C ASP A 66 0.87 -7.51 4.26
N GLN A 67 2.03 -6.86 4.20
CA GLN A 67 2.20 -5.43 4.42
C GLN A 67 3.29 -4.85 3.52
N HIS A 68 3.18 -3.55 3.24
CA HIS A 68 4.32 -2.73 2.80
C HIS A 68 4.97 -2.04 4.02
N PRO A 69 6.29 -1.81 4.01
CA PRO A 69 7.04 -1.30 5.17
C PRO A 69 7.01 0.24 5.31
N TYR A 70 5.83 0.84 5.19
CA TYR A 70 5.65 2.30 5.26
C TYR A 70 4.49 2.69 6.18
N THR A 71 4.61 3.86 6.81
CA THR A 71 3.56 4.53 7.61
C THR A 71 2.59 5.34 6.75
N SER A 72 2.89 5.48 5.46
CA SER A 72 2.09 6.18 4.46
C SER A 72 1.36 5.19 3.54
N GLY A 73 0.22 5.63 2.99
CA GLY A 73 -0.58 4.88 2.03
C GLY A 73 -0.64 5.57 0.67
N SER A 74 -1.18 4.89 -0.35
CA SER A 74 -1.42 5.50 -1.67
C SER A 74 -2.63 4.87 -2.35
N THR A 75 -3.42 5.71 -3.02
CA THR A 75 -4.62 5.34 -3.78
C THR A 75 -5.08 6.53 -4.64
N LEU A 76 -6.23 6.45 -5.29
CA LEU A 76 -6.84 7.57 -6.03
C LEU A 76 -7.26 8.70 -5.08
N LEU A 77 -7.06 9.97 -5.49
CA LEU A 77 -7.52 11.14 -4.72
C LEU A 77 -9.02 11.08 -4.46
N SER A 78 -9.80 10.51 -5.39
CA SER A 78 -11.25 10.36 -5.26
C SER A 78 -11.68 9.59 -4.00
N GLN A 79 -10.78 8.84 -3.35
CA GLN A 79 -11.08 8.15 -2.10
C GLN A 79 -11.29 9.09 -0.90
N VAL A 80 -10.90 10.36 -0.98
CA VAL A 80 -11.23 11.37 0.04
C VAL A 80 -12.73 11.71 0.08
N LEU A 81 -13.48 11.33 -0.95
CA LEU A 81 -14.91 11.56 -1.05
C LEU A 81 -15.72 10.49 -0.28
N PRO A 82 -16.88 10.86 0.28
CA PRO A 82 -17.78 9.92 0.92
C PRO A 82 -18.28 8.86 -0.07
N PRO A 83 -18.66 7.64 0.39
CA PRO A 83 -19.06 6.53 -0.48
C PRO A 83 -20.09 6.91 -1.55
N TRP A 84 -21.17 7.60 -1.17
CA TRP A 84 -22.25 8.00 -2.07
C TRP A 84 -21.78 8.90 -3.22
N ALA A 85 -20.75 9.73 -2.98
CA ALA A 85 -20.20 10.62 -4.00
C ALA A 85 -19.34 9.87 -5.03
N LYS A 86 -18.83 8.69 -4.66
CA LYS A 86 -17.98 7.82 -5.50
C LYS A 86 -18.77 6.83 -6.36
N GLU A 87 -20.05 6.59 -6.04
CA GLU A 87 -20.88 5.60 -6.72
C GLU A 87 -20.99 5.87 -8.23
N GLY A 88 -20.78 4.84 -9.05
CA GLY A 88 -20.87 4.95 -10.50
C GLY A 88 -19.59 5.41 -11.21
N GLY A 89 -18.46 5.54 -10.50
CA GLY A 89 -17.14 5.74 -11.09
C GLY A 89 -16.80 7.19 -11.46
N GLY A 90 -15.65 7.38 -12.13
CA GLY A 90 -15.02 8.68 -12.39
C GLY A 90 -15.95 9.71 -13.04
N SER A 91 -16.63 9.36 -14.13
CA SER A 91 -17.54 10.29 -14.82
C SER A 91 -18.69 10.77 -13.91
N ARG A 92 -19.25 9.88 -13.07
CA ARG A 92 -20.30 10.26 -12.10
C ARG A 92 -19.75 11.11 -10.96
N ILE A 93 -18.51 10.87 -10.54
CA ILE A 93 -17.82 11.74 -9.58
C ILE A 93 -17.72 13.15 -10.16
N VAL A 94 -17.21 13.31 -11.38
CA VAL A 94 -17.06 14.63 -12.04
C VAL A 94 -18.41 15.34 -12.19
N GLU A 95 -19.46 14.62 -12.62
CA GLU A 95 -20.82 15.18 -12.71
C GLU A 95 -21.32 15.70 -11.35
N ARG A 96 -21.12 14.96 -10.26
CA ARG A 96 -21.51 15.41 -8.92
C ARG A 96 -20.69 16.61 -8.47
N LEU A 97 -19.39 16.60 -8.73
CA LEU A 97 -18.47 17.68 -8.34
C LEU A 97 -18.71 18.98 -9.12
N ALA A 98 -19.35 18.91 -10.29
CA ALA A 98 -19.79 20.09 -11.03
C ALA A 98 -21.04 20.77 -10.42
N ASN A 99 -21.72 20.12 -9.47
CA ASN A 99 -22.89 20.69 -8.78
C ASN A 99 -22.48 21.30 -7.41
N PRO A 100 -22.57 22.64 -7.23
CA PRO A 100 -22.18 23.30 -5.98
C PRO A 100 -22.95 22.83 -4.73
N GLU A 101 -24.21 22.45 -4.87
CA GLU A 101 -25.04 21.95 -3.75
C GLU A 101 -24.51 20.60 -3.26
N LEU A 102 -24.16 19.70 -4.19
CA LEU A 102 -23.57 18.41 -3.86
C LEU A 102 -22.15 18.57 -3.30
N VAL A 103 -21.36 19.53 -3.80
CA VAL A 103 -20.05 19.85 -3.22
C VAL A 103 -20.18 20.35 -1.77
N ALA A 104 -21.19 21.17 -1.47
CA ALA A 104 -21.47 21.61 -0.11
C ALA A 104 -21.88 20.44 0.80
N GLU A 105 -22.67 19.49 0.28
CA GLU A 105 -23.05 18.27 1.02
C GLU A 105 -21.85 17.34 1.27
N ILE A 106 -20.97 17.17 0.29
CA ILE A 106 -19.72 16.41 0.43
C ILE A 106 -18.86 17.05 1.52
N ARG A 107 -18.67 18.37 1.48
CA ARG A 107 -17.90 19.10 2.50
C ARG A 107 -18.46 18.83 3.90
N ARG A 108 -19.78 18.98 4.07
CA ARG A 108 -20.46 18.71 5.34
C ARG A 108 -20.23 17.27 5.80
N THR A 109 -20.29 16.29 4.89
CA THR A 109 -20.08 14.87 5.24
C THR A 109 -18.63 14.58 5.67
N ILE A 110 -17.65 15.31 5.13
CA ILE A 110 -16.25 15.19 5.54
C ILE A 110 -16.01 15.87 6.90
N GLU A 111 -16.58 17.06 7.13
CA GLU A 111 -16.39 17.85 8.35
C GLU A 111 -17.18 17.32 9.55
N THR A 112 -18.37 16.76 9.31
CA THR A 112 -19.22 16.11 10.31
C THR A 112 -19.50 14.68 9.86
N PRO A 113 -18.52 13.76 9.99
CA PRO A 113 -18.67 12.41 9.48
C PRO A 113 -19.75 11.64 10.25
N GLU A 114 -20.82 11.32 9.53
CA GLU A 114 -21.84 10.36 9.96
C GLU A 114 -21.59 9.01 9.27
N GLY A 115 -21.85 7.93 10.01
CA GLY A 115 -21.72 6.56 9.50
C GLY A 115 -20.28 6.03 9.46
N ASP A 116 -20.16 4.84 8.86
CA ASP A 116 -18.98 4.00 8.98
C ASP A 116 -18.23 3.90 7.65
N TRP A 117 -17.33 4.85 7.39
CA TRP A 117 -16.44 4.86 6.23
C TRP A 117 -15.10 5.51 6.56
N ASP A 118 -14.09 5.27 5.72
CA ASP A 118 -12.74 5.77 5.91
C ASP A 118 -12.63 7.24 5.45
N ASN A 119 -12.92 8.16 6.37
CA ASN A 119 -12.71 9.60 6.16
C ASN A 119 -11.22 9.96 6.29
N TYR A 120 -10.48 9.81 5.20
CA TYR A 120 -9.05 10.11 5.17
C TYR A 120 -8.74 11.56 5.58
N VAL A 121 -9.51 12.53 5.09
CA VAL A 121 -9.30 13.95 5.42
C VAL A 121 -9.51 14.21 6.90
N GLY A 122 -10.59 13.68 7.49
CA GLY A 122 -10.84 13.78 8.92
C GLY A 122 -9.79 13.07 9.79
N MET A 123 -9.07 12.10 9.22
CA MET A 123 -8.05 11.34 9.92
C MET A 123 -6.67 11.99 9.89
N ILE A 124 -6.25 12.51 8.73
CA ILE A 124 -4.86 12.99 8.51
C ILE A 124 -4.77 14.47 8.12
N GLY A 125 -5.88 15.14 7.81
CA GLY A 125 -5.90 16.51 7.32
C GLY A 125 -5.40 16.66 5.88
N TRP A 126 -5.71 17.79 5.25
CA TRP A 126 -5.33 18.08 3.86
C TRP A 126 -3.83 18.28 3.66
N ASP A 127 -3.11 18.71 4.70
CA ASP A 127 -1.64 18.78 4.71
C ASP A 127 -0.96 17.45 4.43
N ASN A 128 -1.60 16.33 4.79
CA ASN A 128 -1.06 14.99 4.61
C ASN A 128 -1.59 14.26 3.38
N VAL A 129 -2.43 14.92 2.58
CA VAL A 129 -2.91 14.42 1.28
C VAL A 129 -2.03 15.01 0.18
N LEU A 130 -1.00 14.27 -0.22
CA LEU A 130 -0.03 14.67 -1.25
C LEU A 130 -0.48 14.16 -2.63
N ILE A 131 -0.49 15.01 -3.67
CA ILE A 131 -0.76 14.56 -5.04
C ILE A 131 0.46 13.85 -5.60
N SER A 132 0.28 12.58 -5.98
CA SER A 132 1.37 11.72 -6.44
C SER A 132 1.40 11.60 -7.96
N SER A 133 0.26 11.57 -8.63
CA SER A 133 0.22 11.56 -10.09
C SER A 133 -0.95 12.35 -10.64
N VAL A 134 -0.70 12.98 -11.78
CA VAL A 134 -1.66 13.75 -12.56
C VAL A 134 -1.54 13.31 -14.03
N ASN A 135 -2.66 13.36 -14.74
CA ASN A 135 -2.80 13.11 -16.16
C ASN A 135 -2.88 14.42 -16.94
N CYS A 136 -3.45 15.49 -16.37
CA CYS A 136 -3.55 16.79 -17.02
C CYS A 136 -2.19 17.53 -16.99
N PRO A 137 -1.63 17.94 -18.15
CA PRO A 137 -0.36 18.66 -18.19
C PRO A 137 -0.33 19.96 -17.37
N ASP A 138 -1.46 20.67 -17.29
CA ASP A 138 -1.57 21.92 -16.53
C ASP A 138 -1.45 21.70 -15.02
N ASN A 139 -1.73 20.49 -14.55
CA ASN A 139 -1.66 20.12 -13.14
C ASN A 139 -0.29 19.58 -12.72
N LEU A 140 0.69 19.47 -13.64
CA LEU A 140 2.06 19.02 -13.30
C LEU A 140 2.72 19.87 -12.21
N VAL A 141 2.36 21.15 -12.10
CA VAL A 141 2.83 22.06 -11.05
C VAL A 141 2.38 21.65 -9.64
N TYR A 142 1.30 20.87 -9.54
CA TYR A 142 0.73 20.40 -8.28
C TYR A 142 1.27 19.03 -7.85
N GLN A 143 1.97 18.32 -8.73
CA GLN A 143 2.54 17.02 -8.41
C GLN A 143 3.61 17.15 -7.31
N GLY A 144 3.52 16.30 -6.29
CA GLY A 144 4.39 16.34 -5.11
C GLY A 144 4.03 17.44 -4.10
N LYS A 145 2.84 18.05 -4.20
CA LYS A 145 2.31 19.04 -3.24
C LYS A 145 1.11 18.50 -2.47
N SER A 146 0.92 18.95 -1.25
CA SER A 146 -0.30 18.65 -0.49
C SER A 146 -1.50 19.43 -1.04
N ILE A 147 -2.72 18.95 -0.77
CA ILE A 147 -3.92 19.72 -1.12
C ILE A 147 -3.90 21.11 -0.46
N ALA A 148 -3.37 21.23 0.76
CA ALA A 148 -3.20 22.53 1.43
C ALA A 148 -2.27 23.47 0.65
N GLU A 149 -1.09 23.00 0.25
CA GLU A 149 -0.16 23.79 -0.58
C GLU A 149 -0.75 24.15 -1.95
N ILE A 150 -1.54 23.26 -2.53
CA ILE A 150 -2.22 23.50 -3.81
C ILE A 150 -3.31 24.55 -3.64
N ALA A 151 -4.04 24.54 -2.53
CA ALA A 151 -5.05 25.55 -2.22
C ALA A 151 -4.41 26.94 -2.11
N ASP A 152 -3.25 27.05 -1.45
CA ASP A 152 -2.48 28.29 -1.38
C ASP A 152 -2.04 28.77 -2.78
N LEU A 153 -1.54 27.87 -3.63
CA LEU A 153 -1.13 28.20 -5.01
C LEU A 153 -2.31 28.64 -5.88
N MET A 154 -3.48 28.04 -5.68
CA MET A 154 -4.70 28.38 -6.41
C MET A 154 -5.40 29.64 -5.84
N GLY A 155 -5.02 30.11 -4.65
CA GLY A 155 -5.72 31.18 -3.94
C GLY A 155 -7.16 30.81 -3.55
N THR A 156 -7.38 29.56 -3.16
CA THR A 156 -8.71 29.00 -2.83
C THR A 156 -8.67 28.18 -1.54
N GLY A 157 -9.81 27.61 -1.12
CA GLY A 157 -9.87 26.68 0.02
C GLY A 157 -9.53 25.24 -0.38
N GLU A 158 -9.06 24.44 0.58
CA GLU A 158 -8.60 23.05 0.39
C GLU A 158 -9.63 22.16 -0.32
N MET A 159 -10.89 22.22 0.13
CA MET A 159 -11.99 21.47 -0.49
C MET A 159 -12.19 21.89 -1.95
N GLU A 160 -12.10 23.19 -2.25
CA GLU A 160 -12.26 23.68 -3.63
C GLU A 160 -11.06 23.28 -4.51
N ALA A 161 -9.84 23.33 -3.97
CA ALA A 161 -8.65 22.83 -4.66
C ALA A 161 -8.76 21.34 -5.00
N ALA A 162 -9.19 20.51 -4.04
CA ALA A 162 -9.43 19.08 -4.26
C ALA A 162 -10.52 18.84 -5.33
N VAL A 163 -11.63 19.58 -5.29
CA VAL A 163 -12.71 19.48 -6.29
C VAL A 163 -12.22 19.86 -7.69
N ARG A 164 -11.49 20.97 -7.83
CA ARG A 164 -10.93 21.42 -9.12
C ARG A 164 -9.97 20.39 -9.70
N LEU A 165 -9.09 19.80 -8.87
CA LEU A 165 -8.21 18.73 -9.28
C LEU A 165 -9.01 17.49 -9.72
N LEU A 166 -9.95 17.03 -8.91
CA LEU A 166 -10.76 15.85 -9.24
C LEU A 166 -11.55 16.03 -10.55
N ILE A 167 -12.05 17.23 -10.85
CA ILE A 167 -12.72 17.52 -12.12
C ILE A 167 -11.73 17.52 -13.28
N SER A 168 -10.62 18.28 -13.16
CA SER A 168 -9.64 18.43 -14.25
C SER A 168 -8.83 17.17 -14.54
N GLU A 169 -8.75 16.25 -13.58
CA GLU A 169 -8.10 14.94 -13.68
C GLU A 169 -9.07 13.79 -13.96
N GLU A 170 -10.34 14.08 -14.24
CA GLU A 170 -11.40 13.08 -14.46
C GLU A 170 -11.51 12.03 -13.31
N ALA A 171 -11.16 12.45 -12.09
CA ALA A 171 -11.06 11.65 -10.87
C ALA A 171 -10.00 10.52 -10.91
N GLU A 172 -9.02 10.62 -11.81
CA GLU A 172 -7.96 9.61 -12.02
C GLU A 172 -6.59 9.96 -11.40
N CYS A 173 -6.45 11.14 -10.79
CA CYS A 173 -5.22 11.48 -10.08
C CYS A 173 -5.02 10.63 -8.82
N CYS A 174 -3.76 10.27 -8.52
CA CYS A 174 -3.40 9.53 -7.31
C CYS A 174 -2.90 10.45 -6.21
N MET A 175 -3.02 9.96 -4.98
CA MET A 175 -2.49 10.59 -3.79
C MET A 175 -1.58 9.67 -2.98
N VAL A 176 -0.75 10.27 -2.15
CA VAL A 176 -0.09 9.65 -1.00
C VAL A 176 -0.70 10.25 0.28
N MET A 177 -1.06 9.38 1.21
CA MET A 177 -1.56 9.72 2.53
C MET A 177 -0.42 9.57 3.53
N ARG A 178 0.19 10.68 3.94
CA ARG A 178 1.31 10.69 4.90
C ARG A 178 0.83 10.39 6.31
N ASP A 179 1.66 9.70 7.09
CA ASP A 179 1.45 9.41 8.52
C ASP A 179 0.10 8.75 8.88
N ILE A 180 -0.48 8.03 7.91
CA ILE A 180 -1.79 7.40 8.07
C ILE A 180 -1.74 6.14 8.95
N PHE A 181 -0.62 5.42 8.99
CA PHE A 181 -0.47 4.15 9.71
C PHE A 181 0.46 4.26 10.93
N SER A 182 0.15 3.51 11.99
CA SER A 182 0.97 3.43 13.21
C SER A 182 2.26 2.64 12.95
N GLU A 183 3.42 3.24 13.20
CA GLU A 183 4.71 2.55 13.10
C GLU A 183 4.87 1.44 14.14
N THR A 184 4.36 1.65 15.36
CA THR A 184 4.36 0.61 16.41
C THR A 184 3.59 -0.62 15.94
N ASP A 185 2.43 -0.41 15.31
CA ASP A 185 1.57 -1.50 14.84
C ASP A 185 2.14 -2.16 13.59
N ASN A 186 2.75 -1.38 12.70
CA ASN A 186 3.51 -1.92 11.57
C ASN A 186 4.59 -2.88 12.06
N ARG A 187 5.34 -2.53 13.11
CA ARG A 187 6.37 -3.40 13.68
C ARG A 187 5.78 -4.69 14.23
N GLU A 188 4.67 -4.62 14.97
CA GLU A 188 3.98 -5.80 15.50
C GLU A 188 3.48 -6.72 14.37
N LEU A 189 2.84 -6.14 13.36
CA LEU A 189 2.30 -6.87 12.21
C LEU A 189 3.42 -7.49 11.36
N ILE A 190 4.48 -6.73 11.04
CA ILE A 190 5.63 -7.21 10.26
C ILE A 190 6.38 -8.33 11.00
N LYS A 191 6.52 -8.24 12.33
CA LYS A 191 7.19 -9.26 13.13
C LYS A 191 6.44 -10.60 13.13
N HIS A 192 5.12 -10.58 12.96
CA HIS A 192 4.29 -11.76 13.12
C HIS A 192 4.56 -12.84 12.03
N PRO A 193 4.68 -14.15 12.38
CA PRO A 193 4.93 -15.29 11.46
C PRO A 193 4.09 -15.39 10.18
N LEU A 194 2.88 -14.85 10.20
CA LEU A 194 1.96 -14.92 9.06
C LEU A 194 2.06 -13.72 8.11
N CYS A 195 2.90 -12.73 8.44
CA CYS A 195 3.10 -11.55 7.63
C CYS A 195 4.11 -11.81 6.51
N GLN A 196 3.71 -11.45 5.30
CA GLN A 196 4.55 -11.37 4.11
C GLN A 196 4.77 -9.92 3.71
N ILE A 197 5.75 -9.65 2.84
CA ILE A 197 5.99 -8.29 2.35
C ILE A 197 5.49 -8.16 0.91
N GLY A 198 4.58 -7.21 0.71
CA GLY A 198 4.10 -6.78 -0.60
C GLY A 198 4.40 -5.30 -0.79
N SER A 199 4.80 -4.87 -1.98
CA SER A 199 5.11 -3.45 -2.21
C SER A 199 3.86 -2.57 -2.26
N ASP A 200 2.74 -3.11 -2.77
CA ASP A 200 1.52 -2.36 -3.08
C ASP A 200 1.80 -1.15 -4.01
N GLY A 201 2.83 -1.26 -4.86
CA GLY A 201 3.25 -0.19 -5.75
C GLY A 201 2.20 0.11 -6.84
N ILE A 202 1.84 1.39 -6.99
CA ILE A 202 0.97 1.87 -8.07
C ILE A 202 1.87 2.54 -9.12
N PRO A 203 2.07 1.95 -10.32
CA PRO A 203 3.03 2.46 -11.31
C PRO A 203 2.46 3.65 -12.10
N THR A 204 2.31 4.81 -11.46
CA THR A 204 1.78 6.05 -12.06
C THR A 204 2.68 7.24 -11.73
N GLY A 205 2.70 8.27 -12.60
CA GLY A 205 3.32 9.60 -12.37
C GLY A 205 4.54 9.59 -11.44
N ASN A 206 4.47 10.34 -10.33
CA ASN A 206 5.37 10.21 -9.17
C ASN A 206 4.74 9.25 -8.15
N PRO A 207 5.03 7.93 -8.19
CA PRO A 207 4.36 6.94 -7.36
C PRO A 207 4.78 7.08 -5.89
N HIS A 208 4.08 6.37 -5.01
CA HIS A 208 4.58 6.17 -3.66
C HIS A 208 5.95 5.43 -3.68
N PRO A 209 6.98 5.84 -2.88
CA PRO A 209 8.32 5.24 -2.88
C PRO A 209 8.35 3.71 -2.70
N ARG A 210 7.33 3.16 -2.03
CA ARG A 210 7.06 1.70 -1.93
C ARG A 210 7.15 0.94 -3.24
N LEU A 211 6.86 1.57 -4.40
CA LEU A 211 7.02 0.94 -5.71
C LEU A 211 8.46 0.47 -5.96
N TYR A 212 9.45 1.26 -5.55
CA TYR A 212 10.87 1.01 -5.82
C TYR A 212 11.60 0.36 -4.65
N SER A 213 11.19 0.69 -3.42
CA SER A 213 12.04 0.46 -2.24
C SER A 213 11.42 -0.38 -1.14
N ALA A 214 10.24 -0.98 -1.32
CA ALA A 214 9.61 -1.79 -0.27
C ALA A 214 10.52 -2.92 0.27
N PHE A 215 11.06 -3.79 -0.60
CA PHE A 215 11.92 -4.88 -0.15
C PHE A 215 13.26 -4.39 0.45
N PRO A 216 13.98 -3.43 -0.17
CA PRO A 216 15.14 -2.79 0.45
C PRO A 216 14.84 -2.20 1.82
N LYS A 217 13.74 -1.45 1.98
CA LYS A 217 13.32 -0.85 3.26
C LYS A 217 13.04 -1.90 4.32
N PHE A 218 12.36 -2.98 3.94
CA PHE A 218 12.12 -4.09 4.85
C PHE A 218 13.43 -4.69 5.36
N LEU A 219 14.39 -4.97 4.47
CA LEU A 219 15.68 -5.56 4.83
C LEU A 219 16.57 -4.58 5.61
N SER A 220 16.65 -3.32 5.20
CA SER A 220 17.47 -2.30 5.87
C SER A 220 16.88 -1.92 7.22
N HIS A 221 15.63 -1.47 7.24
CA HIS A 221 15.05 -0.89 8.43
C HIS A 221 14.56 -1.97 9.41
N TYR A 222 13.74 -2.92 8.96
CA TYR A 222 13.05 -3.85 9.86
C TYR A 222 13.91 -5.07 10.24
N VAL A 223 14.73 -5.59 9.31
CA VAL A 223 15.63 -6.72 9.59
C VAL A 223 16.96 -6.27 10.18
N ARG A 224 17.71 -5.36 9.53
CA ARG A 224 19.03 -4.93 10.02
C ARG A 224 18.95 -3.92 11.18
N ASP A 225 18.34 -2.76 10.96
CA ASP A 225 18.44 -1.63 11.89
C ASP A 225 17.60 -1.84 13.16
N CYS A 226 16.37 -2.35 13.00
CA CYS A 226 15.45 -2.60 14.10
C CYS A 226 15.60 -4.00 14.72
N ALA A 227 16.28 -4.92 14.03
CA ALA A 227 16.45 -6.31 14.45
C ALA A 227 15.13 -6.99 14.86
N LEU A 228 14.03 -6.74 14.14
CA LEU A 228 12.73 -7.36 14.47
C LEU A 228 12.74 -8.88 14.27
N MET A 229 13.60 -9.35 13.36
CA MET A 229 13.87 -10.74 13.05
C MET A 229 15.30 -10.87 12.52
N ASP A 230 15.82 -12.10 12.47
CA ASP A 230 17.12 -12.36 11.87
C ASP A 230 17.05 -12.37 10.33
N TRP A 231 18.22 -12.32 9.68
CA TRP A 231 18.31 -12.33 8.22
C TRP A 231 17.67 -13.55 7.56
N PRO A 232 17.91 -14.80 8.01
CA PRO A 232 17.23 -15.96 7.45
C PRO A 232 15.70 -15.85 7.47
N GLU A 233 15.11 -15.42 8.59
CA GLU A 233 13.67 -15.27 8.70
C GLU A 233 13.16 -14.12 7.81
N GLY A 234 13.85 -12.98 7.79
CA GLY A 234 13.52 -11.86 6.91
C GLY A 234 13.52 -12.27 5.42
N ILE A 235 14.56 -12.97 4.97
CA ILE A 235 14.64 -13.49 3.59
C ILE A 235 13.53 -14.50 3.32
N LYS A 236 13.23 -15.39 4.27
CA LYS A 236 12.16 -16.39 4.13
C LYS A 236 10.79 -15.72 3.88
N ARG A 237 10.49 -14.60 4.55
CA ARG A 237 9.20 -13.86 4.39
C ARG A 237 8.96 -13.31 2.99
N ILE A 238 10.02 -13.01 2.26
CA ILE A 238 9.96 -12.40 0.92
C ILE A 238 10.35 -13.39 -0.19
N THR A 239 10.56 -14.66 0.15
CA THR A 239 10.94 -15.72 -0.79
C THR A 239 10.08 -16.96 -0.58
N LYS A 240 10.50 -17.87 0.31
CA LYS A 240 9.87 -19.16 0.53
C LYS A 240 8.42 -19.04 0.99
N ASP A 241 8.14 -18.19 1.97
CA ASP A 241 6.78 -18.08 2.50
C ASP A 241 5.83 -17.52 1.43
N THR A 242 6.29 -16.55 0.64
CA THR A 242 5.56 -16.03 -0.52
C THR A 242 5.31 -17.10 -1.58
N ALA A 243 6.34 -17.85 -1.95
CA ALA A 243 6.24 -18.94 -2.91
C ALA A 243 5.25 -20.01 -2.43
N ASP A 244 5.34 -20.46 -1.18
CA ASP A 244 4.43 -21.43 -0.60
C ASP A 244 2.98 -20.91 -0.59
N ARG A 245 2.78 -19.64 -0.21
CA ARG A 245 1.46 -19.01 -0.14
C ARG A 245 0.74 -19.01 -1.48
N VAL A 246 1.44 -18.61 -2.55
CA VAL A 246 0.88 -18.53 -3.91
C VAL A 246 1.05 -19.83 -4.71
N GLY A 247 1.59 -20.88 -4.10
CA GLY A 247 1.64 -22.24 -4.66
C GLY A 247 2.81 -22.54 -5.60
N LEU A 248 3.89 -21.75 -5.56
CA LEU A 248 5.06 -21.94 -6.42
C LEU A 248 5.99 -23.00 -5.84
N LYS A 249 6.06 -24.15 -6.50
CA LYS A 249 6.87 -25.29 -6.03
C LYS A 249 8.32 -25.24 -6.51
N ASP A 250 8.61 -24.49 -7.57
CA ASP A 250 9.92 -24.41 -8.24
C ASP A 250 10.71 -23.13 -7.89
N ARG A 251 10.19 -22.26 -7.02
CA ARG A 251 10.74 -20.94 -6.66
C ARG A 251 10.79 -20.72 -5.15
N GLY A 252 11.43 -19.62 -4.73
CA GLY A 252 11.48 -19.17 -3.33
C GLY A 252 12.55 -19.84 -2.46
N ILE A 253 13.29 -20.81 -2.98
CA ILE A 253 14.44 -21.43 -2.29
C ILE A 253 15.62 -21.63 -3.25
N ILE A 254 16.84 -21.57 -2.71
CA ILE A 254 18.07 -21.86 -3.46
C ILE A 254 18.37 -23.35 -3.30
N ALA A 255 18.05 -24.15 -4.33
CA ALA A 255 18.32 -25.58 -4.35
C ALA A 255 18.49 -26.09 -5.80
N PRO A 256 19.21 -27.20 -6.02
CA PRO A 256 19.27 -27.85 -7.33
C PRO A 256 17.88 -28.13 -7.90
N GLY A 257 17.69 -27.86 -9.20
CA GLY A 257 16.43 -28.09 -9.90
C GLY A 257 15.34 -27.02 -9.68
N LYS A 258 15.62 -25.96 -8.92
CA LYS A 258 14.74 -24.78 -8.80
C LYS A 258 15.08 -23.71 -9.84
N ALA A 259 14.13 -22.81 -10.09
CA ALA A 259 14.39 -21.66 -10.94
C ALA A 259 15.52 -20.80 -10.34
N ALA A 260 16.44 -20.36 -11.19
CA ALA A 260 17.55 -19.49 -10.78
C ALA A 260 17.09 -18.02 -10.65
N ASP A 261 16.11 -17.79 -9.79
CA ASP A 261 15.69 -16.45 -9.35
C ASP A 261 16.51 -16.07 -8.14
N LEU A 262 17.49 -15.19 -8.34
CA LEU A 262 18.51 -14.88 -7.33
C LEU A 262 18.69 -13.37 -7.20
N VAL A 263 18.90 -12.91 -5.98
CA VAL A 263 19.30 -11.53 -5.70
C VAL A 263 20.63 -11.56 -4.96
N ILE A 264 21.59 -10.79 -5.45
CA ILE A 264 22.88 -10.57 -4.80
C ILE A 264 22.86 -9.14 -4.28
N PHE A 265 22.91 -8.99 -2.97
CA PHE A 265 22.91 -7.70 -2.30
C PHE A 265 23.87 -7.71 -1.12
N ASP A 266 24.28 -6.53 -0.68
CA ASP A 266 25.12 -6.34 0.50
C ASP A 266 24.23 -5.98 1.71
N PRO A 267 24.20 -6.81 2.77
CA PRO A 267 23.37 -6.57 3.94
C PRO A 267 23.72 -5.26 4.68
N GLU A 268 24.97 -4.80 4.61
CA GLU A 268 25.41 -3.59 5.30
C GLU A 268 25.00 -2.32 4.55
N THR A 269 24.88 -2.38 3.22
CA THR A 269 24.61 -1.21 2.39
C THR A 269 23.23 -1.19 1.73
N ILE A 270 22.45 -2.27 1.83
CA ILE A 270 21.05 -2.28 1.36
C ILE A 270 20.26 -1.19 2.08
N ARG A 271 19.56 -0.37 1.31
CA ARG A 271 18.81 0.77 1.80
C ARG A 271 17.74 1.20 0.81
N ASP A 272 16.62 1.69 1.34
CA ASP A 272 15.65 2.46 0.60
C ASP A 272 16.14 3.88 0.30
N GLU A 273 15.65 4.44 -0.80
CA GLU A 273 15.82 5.86 -1.12
C GLU A 273 14.44 6.52 -1.05
N GLU A 274 13.88 6.58 0.16
CA GLU A 274 12.54 7.14 0.41
C GLU A 274 12.54 8.65 0.17
N ASP A 275 11.88 9.07 -0.90
CA ASP A 275 11.61 10.47 -1.20
C ASP A 275 10.27 10.57 -1.93
N TYR A 276 9.26 11.18 -1.28
CA TYR A 276 7.93 11.36 -1.85
C TYR A 276 7.87 12.39 -2.98
N ALA A 277 8.82 13.34 -3.01
CA ALA A 277 8.91 14.34 -4.07
C ALA A 277 9.64 13.77 -5.30
N THR A 278 10.65 12.91 -5.08
CA THR A 278 11.36 12.19 -6.16
C THR A 278 11.38 10.67 -5.94
N PRO A 279 10.24 9.99 -6.12
CA PRO A 279 10.07 8.58 -5.73
C PRO A 279 10.77 7.57 -6.66
N HIS A 280 11.22 7.99 -7.84
CA HIS A 280 11.85 7.13 -8.84
C HIS A 280 13.30 6.74 -8.54
N ARG A 281 13.71 6.80 -7.26
CA ARG A 281 15.07 6.50 -6.86
C ARG A 281 15.30 5.00 -6.81
N THR A 282 16.39 4.58 -7.44
CA THR A 282 16.87 3.20 -7.36
C THR A 282 17.41 2.90 -5.96
N PRO A 283 16.99 1.81 -5.31
CA PRO A 283 17.53 1.43 -4.00
C PRO A 283 19.01 1.03 -4.07
N ALA A 284 19.73 1.26 -2.97
CA ALA A 284 21.15 0.94 -2.86
C ALA A 284 21.39 -0.52 -2.41
N GLY A 285 22.62 -0.99 -2.59
CA GLY A 285 23.10 -2.27 -2.06
C GLY A 285 22.74 -3.52 -2.87
N ILE A 286 21.96 -3.42 -3.96
CA ILE A 286 21.65 -4.55 -4.84
C ILE A 286 22.65 -4.62 -6.00
N SER A 287 23.47 -5.68 -6.01
CA SER A 287 24.49 -5.93 -7.03
C SER A 287 23.91 -6.60 -8.27
N TYR A 288 23.10 -7.65 -8.10
CA TYR A 288 22.51 -8.38 -9.22
C TYR A 288 21.11 -8.88 -8.89
N VAL A 289 20.25 -8.91 -9.90
CA VAL A 289 18.98 -9.65 -9.90
C VAL A 289 19.00 -10.57 -11.11
N LEU A 290 18.74 -11.85 -10.88
CA LEU A 290 18.60 -12.88 -11.89
C LEU A 290 17.16 -13.39 -11.90
N VAL A 291 16.60 -13.58 -13.08
CA VAL A 291 15.29 -14.20 -13.28
C VAL A 291 15.48 -15.36 -14.23
N ASN A 292 15.15 -16.58 -13.77
CA ASN A 292 15.41 -17.83 -14.50
C ASN A 292 16.86 -17.93 -15.02
N GLY A 293 17.84 -17.49 -14.20
CA GLY A 293 19.26 -17.54 -14.51
C GLY A 293 19.77 -16.45 -15.46
N ARG A 294 18.91 -15.54 -15.92
CA ARG A 294 19.31 -14.40 -16.76
C ARG A 294 19.39 -13.12 -15.91
N VAL A 295 20.43 -12.33 -16.11
CA VAL A 295 20.57 -11.02 -15.43
C VAL A 295 19.43 -10.10 -15.87
N ALA A 296 18.63 -9.67 -14.91
CA ALA A 296 17.51 -8.73 -15.07
C ALA A 296 17.86 -7.34 -14.51
N ALA A 297 18.76 -7.26 -13.53
CA ALA A 297 19.34 -6.00 -13.09
C ALA A 297 20.80 -6.20 -12.65
N ARG A 298 21.63 -5.17 -12.79
CA ARG A 298 23.00 -5.12 -12.28
C ARG A 298 23.34 -3.72 -11.78
N PHE A 299 23.91 -3.62 -10.58
CA PHE A 299 24.33 -2.37 -9.95
C PHE A 299 23.26 -1.27 -10.01
N GLY A 300 22.05 -1.60 -9.58
CA GLY A 300 20.89 -0.70 -9.58
C GLY A 300 20.22 -0.47 -10.95
N GLN A 301 20.79 -0.94 -12.05
CA GLN A 301 20.22 -0.72 -13.39
C GLN A 301 19.46 -1.96 -13.86
N VAL A 302 18.17 -1.78 -14.19
CA VAL A 302 17.38 -2.78 -14.91
C VAL A 302 17.97 -2.94 -16.30
N VAL A 303 18.23 -4.18 -16.71
CA VAL A 303 18.71 -4.53 -18.04
C VAL A 303 17.60 -5.22 -18.83
N CYS A 304 17.60 -5.07 -20.16
CA CYS A 304 16.66 -5.79 -21.01
C CYS A 304 16.91 -7.30 -20.85
N SER A 305 15.94 -8.01 -20.26
CA SER A 305 15.98 -9.45 -20.10
C SER A 305 14.65 -10.05 -20.54
N ASN A 306 14.71 -11.21 -21.19
CA ASN A 306 13.57 -12.07 -21.49
C ASN A 306 13.55 -13.28 -20.53
N GLY A 307 14.05 -13.09 -19.30
CA GLY A 307 14.05 -14.13 -18.28
C GLY A 307 12.67 -14.42 -17.71
N GLY A 308 11.73 -13.48 -17.80
CA GLY A 308 10.37 -13.63 -17.27
C GLY A 308 9.59 -14.77 -17.93
N GLN A 309 8.75 -15.44 -17.14
CA GLN A 309 7.84 -16.48 -17.59
C GLN A 309 6.47 -16.28 -16.95
N ILE A 310 5.41 -16.59 -17.70
CA ILE A 310 4.06 -16.65 -17.13
C ILE A 310 4.01 -17.85 -16.19
N ILE A 311 3.67 -17.59 -14.93
CA ILE A 311 3.45 -18.62 -13.93
C ILE A 311 1.99 -19.08 -14.01
N ARG A 312 1.79 -20.39 -14.12
CA ARG A 312 0.47 -21.03 -14.11
C ARG A 312 0.40 -21.96 -12.92
N GLY A 313 -0.57 -21.72 -12.04
CA GLY A 313 -0.91 -22.58 -10.90
C GLY A 313 -1.95 -23.63 -11.28
#